data_AF-A0A1E7EJW5-F1
#
_entry.id   AF-A0A1E7EJW5-F1
#
_cell.length_a   1.000
_cell.length_b   1.000
_cell.length_c   1.000
_cell.angle_alpha   90.00
_cell.angle_beta   90.00
_cell.angle_gamma   90.00
#
_symmetry.space_group_name_H-M   'P 1'
#
loop_
_entity.id
_entity.type
_entity.pdbx_description
1 polymer ?
#
loop_
_entity_poly.entity_id
_entity_poly.type
_entity_poly.pdbx_seq_one_letter_code
_entity_poly.pdbx_strand_id
1 'polypeptide(L)' 'VATLSNPWEFDTEQRNCSYCQDEFNPFNRRHHCRLCGKIFCNKCSDQRSLVP' A
#
# COMPACT_ATOMS: atom_id res chain seq x y z
N VAL A 1 -7.15 2.79 -25.20
CA VAL A 1 -6.03 2.04 -24.58
C VAL A 1 -6.04 2.31 -23.09
N ALA A 2 -6.66 1.42 -22.31
CA ALA A 2 -6.57 1.49 -20.85
C ALA A 2 -5.09 1.28 -20.51
N THR A 3 -4.44 2.30 -19.97
CA THR A 3 -3.09 2.15 -19.43
C THR A 3 -3.20 1.18 -18.26
N LEU A 4 -2.83 -0.08 -18.49
CA LEU A 4 -2.63 -1.12 -17.49
C LEU A 4 -1.41 -0.75 -16.62
N SER A 5 -1.45 0.41 -15.98
CA SER A 5 -0.50 0.75 -14.94
C SER A 5 -0.98 0.02 -13.70
N ASN A 6 -0.51 -1.20 -13.51
CA ASN A 6 -0.52 -1.84 -12.21
C ASN A 6 0.86 -1.64 -11.56
N PRO A 7 1.27 -0.41 -11.18
CA PRO A 7 2.45 -0.31 -10.36
C PRO A 7 2.00 -0.79 -8.99
N TRP A 8 2.45 -1.99 -8.61
CA TRP A 8 2.89 -2.14 -7.24
C TRP A 8 3.81 -0.95 -6.96
N GLU A 9 3.33 0.03 -6.19
CA GLU A 9 4.05 1.27 -5.98
C GLU A 9 5.42 0.92 -5.39
N PHE A 10 6.48 1.49 -5.97
CA PHE A 10 7.82 1.25 -5.46
C PHE A 10 7.93 1.87 -4.08
N ASP A 11 8.29 1.03 -3.10
CA ASP A 11 8.51 1.35 -1.69
C ASP A 11 9.38 2.58 -1.41
N THR A 12 10.19 2.97 -2.39
CA THR A 12 11.16 4.06 -2.29
C THR A 12 10.53 5.44 -2.37
N GLU A 13 9.33 5.59 -2.91
CA GLU A 13 8.68 6.90 -3.08
C GLU A 13 7.66 7.20 -1.97
N GLN A 14 7.05 6.18 -1.38
CA GLN A 14 5.96 6.35 -0.41
C GLN A 14 6.50 6.29 1.03
N ARG A 15 6.66 7.47 1.66
CA ARG A 15 7.08 7.58 3.08
C ARG A 15 5.92 7.46 4.07
N ASN A 16 4.69 7.57 3.60
CA ASN A 16 3.49 7.65 4.42
C ASN A 16 2.40 6.68 3.95
N CYS A 17 1.53 6.23 4.86
CA CYS A 17 0.39 5.39 4.49
C CYS A 17 -0.52 6.10 3.46
N SER A 18 -0.82 5.45 2.33
CA SER A 18 -1.68 6.02 1.29
C SER A 18 -3.11 6.34 1.75
N TYR A 19 -3.54 5.84 2.92
CA TYR A 19 -4.85 6.14 3.51
C TYR A 19 -4.76 7.18 4.65
N CYS A 20 -4.03 6.88 5.72
CA CYS A 20 -4.00 7.72 6.91
C CYS A 20 -2.83 8.71 6.98
N GLN A 21 -1.93 8.71 5.99
CA GLN A 21 -0.73 9.56 5.91
C GLN A 21 0.27 9.40 7.07
N ASP A 22 0.12 8.36 7.90
CA ASP A 22 1.05 8.04 8.98
C ASP A 22 2.42 7.62 8.41
N GLU A 23 3.50 8.11 9.01
CA GLU A 23 4.86 7.90 8.51
C GLU A 23 5.33 6.46 8.76
N PHE A 24 5.96 5.86 7.76
CA PHE A 24 6.58 4.55 7.91
C PHE A 24 7.90 4.66 8.68
N ASN A 25 8.09 3.72 9.59
CA ASN A 25 9.29 3.63 10.41
C ASN A 25 9.58 2.14 10.71
N PRO A 26 10.70 1.78 11.36
CA PRO A 26 11.03 0.38 11.62
C PRO A 26 9.95 -0.43 12.37
N PHE A 27 9.07 0.25 13.12
CA PHE A 27 7.94 -0.35 13.83
C PHE A 27 6.62 -0.26 13.05
N ASN A 28 6.44 0.77 12.22
CA ASN A 28 5.31 0.95 11.31
C ASN A 28 5.70 0.54 9.89
N ARG A 29 5.65 -0.77 9.62
CA ARG A 29 6.11 -1.35 8.34
C ARG A 29 5.14 -1.04 7.20
N ARG A 30 5.67 -1.13 5.98
CA ARG A 30 4.94 -0.95 4.72
C ARG A 30 4.19 -2.24 4.34
N HIS A 31 2.94 -2.09 3.89
CA HIS A 31 2.08 -3.19 3.45
C HIS A 31 1.41 -2.87 2.11
N HIS A 32 1.61 -3.71 1.09
CA HIS A 32 0.96 -3.52 -0.20
C HIS A 32 -0.46 -4.11 -0.21
N CYS A 33 -1.41 -3.34 -0.73
CA CYS A 33 -2.71 -3.88 -1.09
C CYS A 33 -2.60 -4.69 -2.38
N ARG A 34 -3.00 -5.97 -2.33
CA ARG A 34 -2.94 -6.88 -3.49
C ARG A 34 -3.94 -6.54 -4.60
N LEU A 35 -4.98 -5.76 -4.30
CA LEU A 35 -5.99 -5.32 -5.27
C LEU A 35 -5.55 -4.08 -6.06
N CYS A 36 -4.91 -3.11 -5.40
CA CYS A 36 -4.59 -1.81 -6.01
C CYS A 36 -3.10 -1.45 -6.06
N GLY A 37 -2.21 -2.24 -5.46
CA GLY A 37 -0.76 -2.04 -5.49
C GLY A 37 -0.21 -0.92 -4.59
N LYS A 38 -1.08 -0.15 -3.92
CA LYS A 38 -0.69 0.96 -3.02
C LYS A 38 -0.15 0.47 -1.67
N ILE A 39 0.55 1.35 -0.96
CA ILE A 39 1.24 1.05 0.30
C ILE A 39 0.49 1.63 1.51
N PHE A 40 0.22 0.78 2.50
CA PHE A 40 -0.53 1.09 3.70
C PHE A 40 0.26 0.72 4.96
N CYS A 41 -0.13 1.30 6.10
CA CYS A 41 0.36 0.88 7.42
C CYS A 41 -0.42 -0.34 7.93
N ASN A 42 0.12 -1.01 8.96
CA ASN A 42 -0.49 -2.21 9.53
C ASN A 42 -1.97 -2.01 9.94
N LYS A 43 -2.29 -0.84 10.50
CA LYS A 43 -3.67 -0.48 10.91
C LYS A 43 -4.63 -0.38 9.72
N CYS A 44 -4.13 0.08 8.57
CA CYS A 44 -4.93 0.27 7.37
C CYS A 44 -4.93 -0.95 6.44
N SER A 45 -4.06 -1.94 6.69
CA SER A 45 -3.97 -3.19 5.94
C SER A 45 -4.51 -4.42 6.68
N ASP A 46 -5.21 -4.24 7.81
CA ASP A 46 -5.73 -5.36 8.61
C ASP A 46 -6.97 -6.02 7.97
N GLN A 47 -7.60 -5.35 7.01
CA GLN A 47 -8.70 -5.93 6.25
C GLN A 47 -8.19 -6.92 5.20
N ARG A 48 -8.78 -8.11 5.19
CA ARG A 48 -8.50 -9.15 4.20
C ARG A 48 -9.76 -9.45 3.39
N SER A 49 -9.63 -9.42 2.08
CA SER A 49 -10.65 -9.89 1.14
C SER A 49 -10.05 -10.95 0.22
N LEU A 50 -10.90 -11.82 -0.33
CA LEU A 50 -10.51 -12.68 -1.44
C LEU A 50 -10.24 -11.78 -2.64
N VAL A 51 -8.99 -11.73 -3.07
CA VAL A 51 -8.60 -11.09 -4.32
C VAL A 51 -8.82 -12.13 -5.44
N PRO A 52 -9.42 -11.76 -6.59
CA PRO A 52 -9.69 -12.68 -7.70
C PRO A 52 -8.45 -13.37 -8.25
#